data_AF-A0A239Q3N3-F1
#
_entry.id   AF-A0A239Q3N3-F1
#
_cell.length_a   1.000
_cell.length_b   1.000
_cell.length_c   1.000
_cell.angle_alpha   90.00
_cell.angle_beta   90.00
_cell.angle_gamma   90.00
#
_symmetry.space_group_name_H-M   'P 1'
#
loop_
_entity.id
_entity.type
_entity.pdbx_description
1 polymer ?
#
loop_
_entity_poly.entity_id
_entity_poly.type
_entity_poly.pdbx_seq_one_letter_code
_entity_poly.pdbx_strand_id
1 'polypeptide(L)'
;MTLAPKDAERLLYARYVEPAKSPTKYVVGFHTPTGKVLAIHRTVAETMVWFQPPEPPRLDGVDLQSEPNNGNHNINGPLTPLSRPDTLRARIDSATALNRFLDWYDGVAASDAVPTTPRPTDFAASYAHFQDLVTQKSGEPFTRFDEGLIAAWESYKPRVRDYALELLAADQWTEDQIGSGEILGKVISAIEIQATHGDRTNNMVFWQNRFGHAQRDHRALLDAERDERDKQRFERLFFDLYRSDHDEGAIFEGLRDLSDGKYPLLAYLFFLKDMGRFMPIQPTGFDRVFSELGIELKTLRNCSWENYQTFNAVLNELRGGIERQTGLKDVRLIDAHSFCWLFSTLLRQAANGELASGGKINERHLGAREKSIADIKYSVNKTVFNSNGQVVPRTVKEKELRMSDAELDKRIRELLEIQGDRCAITGLPFQFQGAHEDSNMLPSLDRIDSNGHYEASNVQLVCRFINFWKQASDDAEFRRLMHLVQGVG
;
A
#
# COMPACT_ATOMS: atom_id res chain seq x y z
N MET A 1 19.94 7.71 -10.14
CA MET A 1 19.54 7.71 -11.56
C MET A 1 19.17 9.14 -11.91
N THR A 2 19.61 9.66 -13.05
CA THR A 2 19.30 11.04 -13.50
C THR A 2 17.99 11.08 -14.27
N LEU A 3 17.23 12.17 -14.16
CA LEU A 3 15.95 12.34 -14.87
C LEU A 3 16.22 12.41 -16.37
N ALA A 4 15.56 11.55 -17.15
CA ALA A 4 15.67 11.58 -18.61
C ALA A 4 14.92 12.79 -19.19
N PRO A 5 15.45 13.48 -20.22
CA PRO A 5 14.79 14.67 -20.78
C PRO A 5 13.37 14.43 -21.29
N LYS A 6 13.05 13.21 -21.73
CA LYS A 6 11.68 12.85 -22.17
C LYS A 6 10.67 12.86 -21.02
N ASP A 7 11.12 12.54 -19.80
CA ASP A 7 10.26 12.55 -18.61
C ASP A 7 10.14 13.97 -18.07
N ALA A 8 11.24 14.74 -18.09
CA ALA A 8 11.21 16.17 -17.79
C ALA A 8 10.31 16.96 -18.76
N GLU A 9 10.36 16.65 -20.06
CA GLU A 9 9.50 17.24 -21.08
C GLU A 9 8.02 16.99 -20.77
N ARG A 10 7.64 15.75 -20.40
CA ARG A 10 6.27 15.41 -20.00
C ARG A 10 5.81 16.22 -18.78
N LEU A 11 6.66 16.36 -17.77
CA LEU A 11 6.35 17.17 -16.57
C LEU A 11 6.14 18.65 -16.89
N LEU A 12 6.94 19.21 -17.80
CA LEU A 12 6.79 20.60 -18.23
C LEU A 12 5.52 20.84 -19.04
N TYR A 13 5.13 19.91 -19.93
CA TYR A 13 3.85 19.98 -20.61
C TYR A 13 2.67 19.89 -19.65
N ALA A 14 2.77 19.04 -18.62
CA ALA A 14 1.74 18.96 -17.58
C ALA A 14 1.63 20.27 -16.77
N ARG A 15 2.75 20.98 -16.55
CA ARG A 15 2.79 22.20 -15.74
C ARG A 15 2.37 23.46 -16.49
N TYR A 16 2.84 23.66 -17.72
CA TYR A 16 2.68 24.93 -18.45
C TYR A 16 1.77 24.85 -19.69
N VAL A 17 1.19 23.69 -19.97
CA VAL A 17 0.24 23.40 -21.05
C VAL A 17 0.83 23.54 -22.46
N GLU A 18 1.32 24.72 -22.83
CA GLU A 18 1.85 25.02 -24.17
C GLU A 18 3.29 25.53 -24.14
N PRO A 19 4.13 25.12 -25.11
CA PRO A 19 5.51 25.59 -25.20
C PRO A 19 5.55 27.01 -25.77
N ALA A 20 6.52 27.80 -25.32
CA ALA A 20 6.74 29.19 -25.76
C ALA A 20 6.93 29.35 -27.28
N LYS A 21 7.35 28.26 -27.95
CA LYS A 21 7.38 28.12 -29.41
C LYS A 21 7.34 26.64 -29.77
N SER A 22 7.09 26.34 -31.05
CA SER A 22 7.17 24.98 -31.59
C SER A 22 8.47 24.29 -31.16
N PRO A 23 8.41 23.12 -30.48
CA PRO A 23 9.58 22.39 -30.02
C PRO A 23 10.50 22.04 -31.18
N THR A 24 11.80 22.25 -30.99
CA THR A 24 12.82 21.79 -31.94
C THR A 24 13.32 20.41 -31.54
N LYS A 25 14.12 19.76 -32.38
CA LYS A 25 14.83 18.52 -32.01
C LYS A 25 15.66 18.68 -30.73
N TYR A 26 16.18 19.87 -30.46
CA TYR A 26 17.19 20.10 -29.42
C TYR A 26 16.64 20.77 -28.16
N VAL A 27 15.65 21.64 -28.30
CA VAL A 27 15.16 22.50 -27.23
C VAL A 27 13.64 22.59 -27.28
N VAL A 28 13.02 22.49 -26.12
CA VAL A 28 11.65 22.92 -25.83
C VAL A 28 11.70 23.88 -24.65
N GLY A 29 10.89 24.93 -24.68
CA GLY A 29 10.86 25.92 -23.61
C GLY A 29 9.45 26.45 -23.37
N PHE A 30 9.27 27.06 -22.20
CA PHE A 30 7.97 27.41 -21.63
C PHE A 30 8.04 28.78 -20.98
N HIS A 31 6.88 29.44 -20.90
CA HIS A 31 6.68 30.62 -20.06
C HIS A 31 6.14 30.19 -18.70
N THR A 32 6.73 30.69 -17.63
CA THR A 32 6.18 30.52 -16.27
C THR A 32 4.97 31.44 -16.07
N PRO A 33 4.13 31.20 -15.05
CA PRO A 33 3.04 32.13 -14.67
C PRO A 33 3.52 33.55 -14.36
N THR A 34 4.76 33.69 -13.91
CA THR A 34 5.42 34.98 -13.64
C THR A 34 6.03 35.63 -14.89
N GLY A 35 5.83 35.04 -16.08
CA GLY A 35 6.31 35.55 -17.35
C GLY A 35 7.79 35.30 -17.63
N LYS A 36 8.48 34.55 -16.78
CA LYS A 36 9.88 34.13 -17.02
C LYS A 36 9.93 33.01 -18.04
N VAL A 37 11.10 32.80 -18.62
CA VAL A 37 11.36 31.75 -19.61
C VAL A 37 12.28 30.69 -19.01
N LEU A 38 11.95 29.43 -19.27
CA LEU A 38 12.84 28.30 -19.05
C LEU A 38 12.81 27.35 -20.25
N ALA A 39 13.86 26.57 -20.42
CA ALA A 39 13.96 25.59 -21.50
C ALA A 39 14.77 24.36 -21.08
N ILE A 40 14.49 23.21 -21.70
CA ILE A 40 15.27 21.99 -21.51
C ILE A 40 15.95 21.52 -22.78
N HIS A 41 17.10 20.88 -22.59
CA HIS A 41 17.84 20.25 -23.68
C HIS A 41 17.33 18.81 -23.90
N ARG A 42 16.77 18.53 -25.08
CA ARG A 42 16.03 17.29 -25.36
C ARG A 42 16.90 16.07 -25.71
N THR A 43 18.13 16.30 -26.19
CA THR A 43 18.98 15.22 -26.73
C THR A 43 20.21 14.87 -25.88
N VAL A 44 20.40 15.51 -24.73
CA VAL A 44 21.49 15.15 -23.79
C VAL A 44 21.01 14.02 -22.88
N ALA A 45 21.93 13.27 -22.27
CA ALA A 45 21.55 12.12 -21.42
C ALA A 45 20.88 12.55 -20.10
N GLU A 46 21.24 13.71 -19.57
CA GLU A 46 20.74 14.24 -18.30
C GLU A 46 19.82 15.43 -18.54
N THR A 47 18.80 15.59 -17.70
CA THR A 47 17.91 16.77 -17.78
C THR A 47 18.68 18.03 -17.38
N MET A 48 18.89 18.89 -18.37
CA MET A 48 19.49 20.22 -18.20
C MET A 48 18.46 21.30 -18.48
N VAL A 49 18.23 22.18 -17.50
CA VAL A 49 17.27 23.28 -17.57
C VAL A 49 18.04 24.59 -17.67
N TRP A 50 17.80 25.38 -18.72
CA TRP A 50 18.14 26.80 -18.77
C TRP A 50 17.00 27.62 -18.20
N PHE A 51 17.32 28.64 -17.41
CA PHE A 51 16.33 29.53 -16.82
C PHE A 51 16.93 30.92 -16.59
N GLN A 52 16.07 31.94 -16.64
CA GLN A 52 16.46 33.30 -16.26
C GLN A 52 16.69 33.41 -14.74
N PRO A 53 17.49 34.37 -14.25
CA PRO A 53 17.64 34.66 -12.81
C PRO A 53 16.30 34.74 -12.03
N PRO A 54 16.30 34.55 -10.70
CA PRO A 54 17.45 34.49 -9.78
C PRO A 54 18.14 33.12 -9.70
N GLU A 55 19.24 33.03 -8.95
CA GLU A 55 19.88 31.76 -8.58
C GLU A 55 18.99 30.97 -7.58
N PRO A 56 18.82 29.65 -7.75
CA PRO A 56 18.04 28.85 -6.83
C PRO A 56 18.70 28.77 -5.45
N PRO A 57 17.91 28.67 -4.36
CA PRO A 57 18.45 28.21 -3.09
C PRO A 57 18.98 26.78 -3.26
N ARG A 58 19.69 26.26 -2.25
CA ARG A 58 20.14 24.86 -2.27
C ARG A 58 18.91 23.94 -2.28
N LEU A 59 18.64 23.29 -3.41
CA LEU A 59 17.54 22.35 -3.61
C LEU A 59 18.11 20.96 -3.84
N ASP A 60 17.63 19.96 -3.08
CA ASP A 60 18.09 18.58 -3.25
C ASP A 60 17.83 18.08 -4.67
N GLY A 61 18.88 17.53 -5.30
CA GLY A 61 18.80 17.01 -6.67
C GLY A 61 18.77 18.06 -7.79
N VAL A 62 19.00 19.33 -7.46
CA VAL A 62 19.22 20.44 -8.40
C VAL A 62 20.67 20.91 -8.29
N ASP A 63 21.42 20.72 -9.36
CA ASP A 63 22.85 21.00 -9.39
C ASP A 63 23.14 22.14 -10.38
N LEU A 64 23.40 23.34 -9.85
CA LEU A 64 23.66 24.53 -10.64
C LEU A 64 25.02 24.43 -11.32
N GLN A 65 25.04 24.66 -12.63
CA GLN A 65 26.24 24.59 -13.44
C GLN A 65 27.01 25.90 -13.39
N SER A 66 28.32 25.81 -13.14
CA SER A 66 29.23 26.97 -13.14
C SER A 66 29.33 27.64 -14.51
N GLU A 67 29.10 26.88 -15.59
CA GLU A 67 29.09 27.37 -16.96
C GLU A 67 27.78 26.97 -17.68
N PRO A 68 26.81 27.87 -17.81
CA PRO A 68 25.48 27.53 -18.30
C PRO A 68 25.44 27.18 -19.80
N ASN A 69 26.47 27.52 -20.59
CA ASN A 69 26.57 27.20 -22.02
C ASN A 69 25.24 27.41 -22.78
N ASN A 70 24.86 28.68 -22.94
CA ASN A 70 23.60 29.13 -23.54
C ASN A 70 23.74 29.57 -25.01
N GLY A 71 24.85 29.23 -25.67
CA GLY A 71 25.10 29.52 -27.10
C GLY A 71 24.33 28.63 -28.09
N ASN A 72 23.30 27.90 -27.65
CA ASN A 72 22.55 27.01 -28.53
C ASN A 72 21.68 27.84 -29.48
N HIS A 73 21.89 27.69 -30.80
CA HIS A 73 21.14 28.42 -31.83
C HIS A 73 19.61 28.21 -31.79
N ASN A 74 19.12 27.19 -31.09
CA ASN A 74 17.68 26.95 -30.88
C ASN A 74 17.10 27.75 -29.72
N ILE A 75 17.93 28.41 -28.89
CA ILE A 75 17.49 29.41 -27.92
C ILE A 75 17.33 30.73 -28.70
N ASN A 76 16.17 30.90 -29.32
CA ASN A 76 15.85 32.03 -30.19
C ASN A 76 14.35 32.35 -30.14
N GLY A 77 13.95 33.48 -30.73
CA GLY A 77 12.55 33.92 -30.74
C GLY A 77 12.03 34.14 -29.31
N PRO A 78 10.92 33.52 -28.91
CA PRO A 78 10.40 33.58 -27.53
C PRO A 78 11.39 33.10 -26.45
N LEU A 79 12.42 32.31 -26.82
CA LEU A 79 13.45 31.83 -25.88
C LEU A 79 14.69 32.74 -25.78
N THR A 80 14.76 33.82 -26.56
CA THR A 80 15.92 34.75 -26.56
C THR A 80 16.31 35.30 -25.17
N PRO A 81 15.39 35.45 -24.19
CA PRO A 81 15.80 35.81 -22.82
C PRO A 81 16.82 34.86 -22.18
N LEU A 82 16.90 33.60 -22.62
CA LEU A 82 17.87 32.61 -22.16
C LEU A 82 19.24 32.71 -22.88
N SER A 83 19.40 33.60 -23.85
CA SER A 83 20.70 33.87 -24.50
C SER A 83 21.52 34.93 -23.75
N ARG A 84 20.99 35.48 -22.65
CA ARG A 84 21.64 36.54 -21.89
C ARG A 84 22.80 36.00 -21.04
N PRO A 85 23.85 36.80 -20.77
CA PRO A 85 24.99 36.35 -19.97
C PRO A 85 24.64 35.92 -18.53
N ASP A 86 23.53 36.42 -17.99
CA ASP A 86 23.01 36.10 -16.65
C ASP A 86 22.12 34.85 -16.62
N THR A 87 21.97 34.14 -17.75
CA THR A 87 21.19 32.89 -17.80
C THR A 87 21.84 31.83 -16.95
N LEU A 88 21.03 31.12 -16.17
CA LEU A 88 21.47 30.03 -15.33
C LEU A 88 21.13 28.69 -15.96
N ARG A 89 21.87 27.65 -15.55
CA ARG A 89 21.61 26.28 -15.98
C ARG A 89 21.77 25.32 -14.83
N ALA A 90 20.79 24.45 -14.65
CA ALA A 90 20.82 23.42 -13.61
C ALA A 90 20.66 22.04 -14.24
N ARG A 91 21.37 21.07 -13.66
CA ARG A 91 21.14 19.65 -13.87
C ARG A 91 20.13 19.16 -12.85
N ILE A 92 19.19 18.33 -13.30
CA ILE A 92 18.10 17.80 -12.48
C ILE A 92 18.18 16.29 -12.42
N ASP A 93 18.27 15.74 -11.21
CA ASP A 93 18.52 14.31 -11.00
C ASP A 93 17.24 13.46 -10.98
N SER A 94 16.07 14.03 -10.71
CA SER A 94 14.83 13.29 -10.49
C SER A 94 13.59 14.12 -10.80
N ALA A 95 12.45 13.45 -11.02
CA ALA A 95 11.16 14.12 -11.22
C ALA A 95 10.78 14.99 -10.02
N THR A 96 11.07 14.51 -8.80
CA THR A 96 10.85 15.25 -7.56
C THR A 96 11.70 16.52 -7.49
N ALA A 97 12.97 16.45 -7.89
CA ALA A 97 13.84 17.62 -7.95
C ALA A 97 13.36 18.64 -9.00
N LEU A 98 12.86 18.17 -10.15
CA LEU A 98 12.28 19.05 -11.17
C LEU A 98 11.06 19.80 -10.63
N ASN A 99 10.10 19.10 -10.03
CA ASN A 99 8.90 19.75 -9.48
C ASN A 99 9.27 20.79 -8.41
N ARG A 100 10.18 20.45 -7.49
CA ARG A 100 10.68 21.39 -6.48
C ARG A 100 11.32 22.63 -7.08
N PHE A 101 12.11 22.45 -8.15
CA PHE A 101 12.71 23.56 -8.89
C PHE A 101 11.63 24.45 -9.52
N LEU A 102 10.64 23.86 -10.20
CA LEU A 102 9.56 24.61 -10.86
C LEU A 102 8.68 25.36 -9.86
N ASP A 103 8.37 24.76 -8.71
CA ASP A 103 7.58 25.42 -7.65
C ASP A 103 8.26 26.69 -7.13
N TRP A 104 9.57 26.62 -6.86
CA TRP A 104 10.36 27.80 -6.52
C TRP A 104 10.42 28.81 -7.67
N TYR A 105 10.65 28.33 -8.90
CA TYR A 105 10.92 29.19 -10.05
C TYR A 105 9.67 29.95 -10.55
N ASP A 106 8.50 29.33 -10.44
CA ASP A 106 7.21 29.91 -10.82
C ASP A 106 6.85 31.12 -9.97
N GLY A 107 7.55 31.37 -8.87
CA GLY A 107 7.24 32.49 -7.98
C GLY A 107 5.90 32.28 -7.28
N VAL A 108 5.53 31.02 -7.00
CA VAL A 108 4.77 30.76 -5.77
C VAL A 108 5.60 31.43 -4.70
N ALA A 109 5.10 32.55 -4.18
CA ALA A 109 5.80 33.32 -3.19
C ALA A 109 6.35 32.34 -2.16
N ALA A 110 7.63 32.50 -1.84
CA ALA A 110 8.03 32.37 -0.45
C ALA A 110 7.15 33.35 0.37
N SER A 111 5.87 33.03 0.53
CA SER A 111 5.31 33.08 1.86
C SER A 111 6.24 32.19 2.67
N ASP A 112 6.53 32.59 3.90
CA ASP A 112 7.28 31.79 4.86
C ASP A 112 6.59 30.44 5.22
N ALA A 113 5.72 29.93 4.35
CA ALA A 113 5.37 28.54 4.25
C ALA A 113 5.66 28.04 2.82
N VAL A 114 6.84 27.42 2.63
CA VAL A 114 6.78 26.05 2.10
C VAL A 114 5.72 25.37 2.98
N PRO A 115 4.71 24.65 2.49
CA PRO A 115 4.01 23.72 3.37
C PRO A 115 5.09 22.71 3.77
N THR A 116 5.86 23.08 4.78
CA THR A 116 6.76 22.22 5.50
C THR A 116 5.83 21.15 5.96
N THR A 117 5.96 19.97 5.35
CA THR A 117 5.12 18.84 5.70
C THR A 117 5.09 18.78 7.22
N PRO A 118 3.93 18.94 7.87
CA PRO A 118 3.89 19.12 9.30
C PRO A 118 4.67 18.01 9.99
N ARG A 119 5.67 18.40 10.80
CA ARG A 119 6.57 17.43 11.45
C ARG A 119 6.16 17.23 12.90
N PRO A 120 6.46 16.05 13.46
CA PRO A 120 6.34 15.87 14.90
C PRO A 120 7.20 16.89 15.65
N THR A 121 6.66 17.46 16.72
CA THR A 121 7.43 18.39 17.58
C THR A 121 8.53 17.66 18.34
N ASP A 122 8.20 16.51 18.95
CA ASP A 122 9.16 15.61 19.60
C ASP A 122 8.75 14.15 19.35
N PHE A 123 9.22 13.60 18.22
CA PHE A 123 8.89 12.22 17.87
C PHE A 123 9.40 11.20 18.89
N ALA A 124 10.54 11.47 19.55
CA ALA A 124 11.13 10.53 20.50
C ALA A 124 10.27 10.40 21.76
N ALA A 125 9.80 11.53 22.31
CA ALA A 125 8.89 11.54 23.44
C ALA A 125 7.55 10.86 23.11
N SER A 126 6.93 11.21 21.98
CA SER A 126 5.68 10.57 21.56
C SER A 126 5.84 9.07 21.29
N TYR A 127 6.99 8.63 20.75
CA TYR A 127 7.28 7.21 20.55
C TYR A 127 7.47 6.47 21.88
N ALA A 128 8.10 7.09 22.88
CA ALA A 128 8.20 6.52 24.23
C ALA A 128 6.81 6.34 24.85
N HIS A 129 5.92 7.33 24.73
CA HIS A 129 4.54 7.20 25.18
C HIS A 129 3.78 6.10 24.43
N PHE A 130 3.98 5.97 23.11
CA PHE A 130 3.45 4.85 22.35
C PHE A 130 3.93 3.49 22.90
N GLN A 131 5.22 3.35 23.22
CA GLN A 131 5.77 2.13 23.80
C GLN A 131 5.13 1.79 25.16
N ASP A 132 4.95 2.79 26.02
CA ASP A 132 4.30 2.61 27.32
C ASP A 132 2.86 2.10 27.15
N LEU A 133 2.10 2.69 26.23
CA LEU A 133 0.72 2.27 25.97
C LEU A 133 0.63 0.86 25.36
N VAL A 134 1.52 0.52 24.42
CA VAL A 134 1.57 -0.83 23.83
C VAL A 134 1.92 -1.86 24.91
N THR A 135 2.92 -1.56 25.75
CA THR A 135 3.35 -2.44 26.83
C THR A 135 2.25 -2.61 27.88
N GLN A 136 1.57 -1.54 28.26
CA GLN A 136 0.45 -1.60 29.19
C GLN A 136 -0.73 -2.42 28.62
N LYS A 137 -0.99 -2.31 27.31
CA LYS A 137 -2.10 -3.01 26.67
C LYS A 137 -1.80 -4.50 26.42
N SER A 138 -0.57 -4.82 26.03
CA SER A 138 -0.22 -6.15 25.53
C SER A 138 0.70 -6.95 26.44
N GLY A 139 1.32 -6.33 27.44
CA GLY A 139 2.34 -6.92 28.29
C GLY A 139 3.74 -6.95 27.64
N GLU A 140 3.85 -6.63 26.35
CA GLU A 140 5.09 -6.67 25.58
C GLU A 140 5.32 -5.34 24.85
N PRO A 141 6.56 -4.87 24.69
CA PRO A 141 6.84 -3.67 23.92
C PRO A 141 6.66 -3.91 22.42
N PHE A 142 6.45 -2.83 21.66
CA PHE A 142 6.54 -2.88 20.21
C PHE A 142 8.01 -3.00 19.77
N THR A 143 8.25 -3.93 18.84
CA THR A 143 9.57 -4.24 18.27
C THR A 143 9.57 -4.10 16.74
N ARG A 144 8.55 -4.64 16.07
CA ARG A 144 8.40 -4.68 14.61
C ARG A 144 6.94 -4.87 14.18
N PHE A 145 6.64 -4.51 12.92
CA PHE A 145 5.27 -4.41 12.40
C PHE A 145 4.58 -5.75 12.09
N ASP A 146 5.34 -6.83 11.99
CA ASP A 146 4.90 -8.20 11.69
C ASP A 146 4.77 -9.08 12.95
N GLU A 147 4.87 -8.50 14.15
CA GLU A 147 4.57 -9.20 15.40
C GLU A 147 3.81 -8.34 16.43
N GLY A 148 3.47 -8.97 17.56
CA GLY A 148 2.84 -8.30 18.69
C GLY A 148 1.46 -7.72 18.38
N LEU A 149 1.07 -6.73 19.18
CA LEU A 149 -0.25 -6.09 19.13
C LEU A 149 -0.55 -5.48 17.76
N ILE A 150 0.44 -4.83 17.15
CA ILE A 150 0.27 -4.13 15.87
C ILE A 150 0.01 -5.11 14.72
N ALA A 151 0.71 -6.24 14.66
CA ALA A 151 0.44 -7.24 13.63
C ALA A 151 -0.95 -7.86 13.80
N ALA A 152 -1.36 -8.13 15.05
CA ALA A 152 -2.68 -8.68 15.34
C ALA A 152 -3.81 -7.74 14.88
N TRP A 153 -3.62 -6.42 14.95
CA TRP A 153 -4.67 -5.45 14.63
C TRP A 153 -4.61 -4.93 13.19
N GLU A 154 -3.41 -4.78 12.63
CA GLU A 154 -3.22 -3.96 11.43
C GLU A 154 -2.79 -4.75 10.18
N SER A 155 -2.35 -6.00 10.33
CA SER A 155 -1.86 -6.84 9.22
C SER A 155 -2.92 -7.27 8.21
N TYR A 156 -4.21 -6.98 8.46
CA TYR A 156 -5.31 -7.33 7.57
C TYR A 156 -5.39 -6.41 6.34
N LYS A 157 -4.90 -5.17 6.40
CA LYS A 157 -5.14 -4.18 5.33
C LYS A 157 -4.59 -4.59 3.96
N PRO A 158 -3.33 -5.09 3.82
CA PRO A 158 -2.85 -5.60 2.53
C PRO A 158 -3.73 -6.75 2.01
N ARG A 159 -4.17 -7.65 2.90
CA ARG A 159 -4.99 -8.81 2.54
C ARG A 159 -6.37 -8.39 2.02
N VAL A 160 -6.97 -7.37 2.65
CA VAL A 160 -8.23 -6.77 2.18
C VAL A 160 -8.02 -6.06 0.85
N ARG A 161 -6.91 -5.33 0.68
CA ARG A 161 -6.59 -4.65 -0.58
C ARG A 161 -6.44 -5.64 -1.74
N ASP A 162 -5.66 -6.70 -1.56
CA ASP A 162 -5.41 -7.69 -2.60
C ASP A 162 -6.74 -8.32 -3.06
N TYR A 163 -7.61 -8.68 -2.12
CA TYR A 163 -8.94 -9.19 -2.42
C TYR A 163 -9.86 -8.15 -3.06
N ALA A 164 -9.80 -6.89 -2.61
CA ALA A 164 -10.54 -5.79 -3.22
C ALA A 164 -10.13 -5.56 -4.67
N LEU A 165 -8.84 -5.68 -5.00
CA LEU A 165 -8.35 -5.58 -6.37
C LEU A 165 -8.81 -6.73 -7.25
N GLU A 166 -8.90 -7.95 -6.72
CA GLU A 166 -9.50 -9.10 -7.42
C GLU A 166 -10.98 -8.85 -7.77
N LEU A 167 -11.75 -8.29 -6.82
CA LEU A 167 -13.15 -7.94 -7.05
C LEU A 167 -13.31 -6.77 -8.01
N LEU A 168 -12.44 -5.77 -7.91
CA LEU A 168 -12.43 -4.58 -8.74
C LEU A 168 -12.16 -4.95 -10.20
N ALA A 169 -11.15 -5.80 -10.44
CA ALA A 169 -10.73 -6.28 -11.76
C ALA A 169 -10.61 -5.16 -12.81
N ALA A 170 -10.04 -4.02 -12.38
CA ALA A 170 -10.07 -2.78 -13.17
C ALA A 170 -9.38 -2.94 -14.53
N ASP A 171 -8.35 -3.78 -14.62
CA ASP A 171 -7.62 -4.08 -15.84
C ASP A 171 -8.49 -4.63 -16.98
N GLN A 172 -9.66 -5.18 -16.65
CA GLN A 172 -10.63 -5.71 -17.59
C GLN A 172 -11.63 -4.67 -18.09
N TRP A 173 -11.65 -3.46 -17.51
CA TRP A 173 -12.63 -2.45 -17.87
C TRP A 173 -12.36 -1.82 -19.24
N THR A 174 -13.44 -1.50 -19.94
CA THR A 174 -13.47 -0.83 -21.24
C THR A 174 -14.30 0.46 -21.19
N GLU A 175 -14.06 1.39 -22.11
CA GLU A 175 -14.75 2.68 -22.11
C GLU A 175 -16.26 2.56 -22.39
N ASP A 176 -16.68 1.54 -23.15
CA ASP A 176 -18.09 1.28 -23.46
C ASP A 176 -18.91 0.80 -22.26
N GLN A 177 -18.25 0.31 -21.21
CA GLN A 177 -18.91 -0.04 -19.94
C GLN A 177 -19.30 1.19 -19.12
N ILE A 178 -18.84 2.40 -19.47
CA ILE A 178 -19.15 3.61 -18.71
C ILE A 178 -20.61 4.02 -18.93
N GLY A 179 -21.37 4.08 -17.83
CA GLY A 179 -22.81 4.27 -17.79
C GLY A 179 -23.60 2.96 -17.68
N SER A 180 -22.95 1.79 -17.78
CA SER A 180 -23.65 0.49 -17.70
C SER A 180 -24.02 0.07 -16.28
N GLY A 181 -23.31 0.57 -15.26
CA GLY A 181 -23.40 0.13 -13.87
C GLY A 181 -22.45 -1.00 -13.50
N GLU A 182 -21.74 -1.60 -14.47
CA GLU A 182 -20.79 -2.68 -14.20
C GLU A 182 -19.58 -2.21 -13.38
N ILE A 183 -18.97 -1.07 -13.74
CA ILE A 183 -17.82 -0.49 -13.03
C ILE A 183 -18.25 -0.08 -11.62
N LEU A 184 -19.42 0.56 -11.49
CA LEU A 184 -19.98 0.97 -10.22
C LEU A 184 -20.21 -0.24 -9.30
N GLY A 185 -20.80 -1.32 -9.82
CA GLY A 185 -21.03 -2.56 -9.08
C GLY A 185 -19.73 -3.24 -8.62
N LYS A 186 -18.69 -3.19 -9.45
CA LYS A 186 -17.34 -3.70 -9.09
C LYS A 186 -16.71 -2.89 -7.96
N VAL A 187 -16.82 -1.57 -8.01
CA VAL A 187 -16.34 -0.68 -6.94
C VAL A 187 -17.10 -0.92 -5.63
N ILE A 188 -18.44 -1.04 -5.68
CA ILE A 188 -19.24 -1.38 -4.49
C ILE A 188 -18.83 -2.73 -3.92
N SER A 189 -18.61 -3.73 -4.77
CA SER A 189 -18.16 -5.07 -4.34
C SER A 189 -16.78 -5.02 -3.67
N ALA A 190 -15.86 -4.21 -4.18
CA ALA A 190 -14.54 -4.01 -3.58
C ALA A 190 -14.62 -3.27 -2.22
N ILE A 191 -15.68 -2.49 -1.97
CA ILE A 191 -15.91 -1.83 -0.68
C ILE A 191 -16.59 -2.79 0.32
N GLU A 192 -17.67 -3.46 -0.08
CA GLU A 192 -18.53 -4.29 0.77
C GLU A 192 -17.96 -5.70 1.01
N ILE A 193 -16.69 -5.77 1.44
CA ILE A 193 -16.03 -7.02 1.75
C ILE A 193 -16.38 -7.43 3.17
N GLN A 194 -17.21 -8.47 3.29
CA GLN A 194 -17.50 -9.14 4.56
C GLN A 194 -16.84 -10.52 4.56
N ALA A 195 -15.98 -10.78 5.55
CA ALA A 195 -15.54 -12.14 5.80
C ALA A 195 -16.65 -12.91 6.56
N THR A 196 -16.95 -14.12 6.10
CA THR A 196 -17.68 -15.13 6.89
C THR A 196 -16.74 -15.86 7.85
N HIS A 197 -15.45 -15.98 7.50
CA HIS A 197 -14.38 -16.53 8.35
C HIS A 197 -13.03 -15.81 8.06
N GLY A 198 -12.24 -15.48 9.10
CA GLY A 198 -10.92 -14.83 9.00
C GLY A 198 -10.89 -13.29 8.95
N ASP A 199 -9.69 -12.69 8.90
CA ASP A 199 -9.46 -11.23 8.89
C ASP A 199 -9.51 -10.64 7.46
N ARG A 200 -10.67 -10.70 6.80
CA ARG A 200 -10.86 -10.06 5.48
C ARG A 200 -11.97 -9.02 5.42
N THR A 201 -12.67 -8.77 6.51
CA THR A 201 -13.70 -7.72 6.53
C THR A 201 -13.07 -6.34 6.30
N ASN A 202 -13.60 -5.58 5.35
CA ASN A 202 -13.15 -4.21 5.12
C ASN A 202 -13.66 -3.31 6.25
N ASN A 203 -12.77 -2.95 7.17
CA ASN A 203 -13.04 -2.03 8.27
C ASN A 203 -12.46 -0.62 8.04
N MET A 204 -11.87 -0.36 6.87
CA MET A 204 -11.30 0.96 6.55
C MET A 204 -12.36 1.96 6.12
N VAL A 205 -13.50 1.47 5.61
CA VAL A 205 -14.65 2.24 5.16
C VAL A 205 -15.88 1.76 5.94
N PHE A 206 -16.71 2.68 6.43
CA PHE A 206 -17.94 2.33 7.13
C PHE A 206 -19.06 2.03 6.11
N TRP A 207 -19.17 0.77 5.68
CA TRP A 207 -20.10 0.37 4.61
C TRP A 207 -21.33 -0.40 5.10
N GLN A 208 -21.27 -0.99 6.30
CA GLN A 208 -22.35 -1.84 6.84
C GLN A 208 -23.60 -1.02 7.18
N ASN A 209 -24.78 -1.60 6.93
CA ASN A 209 -26.07 -0.96 7.21
C ASN A 209 -26.47 -0.92 8.69
N ARG A 210 -25.52 -0.91 9.63
CA ARG A 210 -25.82 -1.04 11.06
C ARG A 210 -26.58 0.16 11.63
N PHE A 211 -26.32 1.34 11.09
CA PHE A 211 -26.91 2.60 11.54
C PHE A 211 -27.76 3.28 10.44
N GLY A 212 -28.19 2.50 9.45
CA GLY A 212 -29.00 2.96 8.32
C GLY A 212 -28.17 3.47 7.14
N HIS A 213 -28.87 3.62 6.00
CA HIS A 213 -28.29 3.97 4.69
C HIS A 213 -27.45 5.25 4.71
N ALA A 214 -27.97 6.30 5.36
CA ALA A 214 -27.33 7.61 5.40
C ALA A 214 -25.96 7.62 6.12
N GLN A 215 -25.70 6.62 6.97
CA GLN A 215 -24.45 6.54 7.72
C GLN A 215 -23.34 5.83 6.95
N ARG A 216 -23.64 5.15 5.85
CA ARG A 216 -22.64 4.48 5.03
C ARG A 216 -21.75 5.49 4.31
N ASP A 217 -20.45 5.28 4.33
CA ASP A 217 -19.48 6.14 3.66
C ASP A 217 -19.66 6.13 2.14
N HIS A 218 -20.07 5.00 1.56
CA HIS A 218 -20.31 4.84 0.13
C HIS A 218 -21.77 4.99 -0.29
N ARG A 219 -22.63 5.61 0.54
CA ARG A 219 -24.06 5.78 0.23
C ARG A 219 -24.34 6.39 -1.14
N ALA A 220 -23.51 7.35 -1.57
CA ALA A 220 -23.67 8.04 -2.85
C ALA A 220 -23.49 7.07 -4.05
N LEU A 221 -22.66 6.03 -3.88
CA LEU A 221 -22.49 4.99 -4.90
C LEU A 221 -23.75 4.13 -5.03
N LEU A 222 -24.35 3.78 -3.90
CA LEU A 222 -25.61 3.03 -3.85
C LEU A 222 -26.78 3.85 -4.43
N ASP A 223 -26.82 5.15 -4.13
CA ASP A 223 -27.83 6.05 -4.69
C ASP A 223 -27.66 6.21 -6.21
N ALA A 224 -26.42 6.27 -6.69
CA ALA A 224 -26.09 6.36 -8.11
C ALA A 224 -26.51 5.11 -8.92
N GLU A 225 -26.68 3.93 -8.31
CA GLU A 225 -27.21 2.76 -9.03
C GLU A 225 -28.56 3.05 -9.71
N ARG A 226 -29.34 3.99 -9.16
CA ARG A 226 -30.69 4.37 -9.62
C ARG A 226 -30.73 5.70 -10.38
N ASP A 227 -29.60 6.41 -10.50
CA ASP A 227 -29.49 7.68 -11.21
C ASP A 227 -28.51 7.53 -12.37
N GLU A 228 -29.02 7.50 -13.61
CA GLU A 228 -28.18 7.28 -14.81
C GLU A 228 -27.10 8.34 -14.99
N ARG A 229 -27.36 9.60 -14.59
CA ARG A 229 -26.39 10.69 -14.74
C ARG A 229 -25.26 10.51 -13.75
N ASP A 230 -25.56 10.28 -12.48
CA ASP A 230 -24.52 10.13 -11.46
C ASP A 230 -23.78 8.80 -11.60
N LYS A 231 -24.47 7.72 -12.02
CA LYS A 231 -23.83 6.45 -12.43
C LYS A 231 -22.76 6.68 -13.48
N GLN A 232 -23.10 7.33 -14.59
CA GLN A 232 -22.16 7.59 -15.67
C GLN A 232 -20.98 8.45 -15.21
N ARG A 233 -21.22 9.46 -14.35
CA ARG A 233 -20.18 10.33 -13.80
C ARG A 233 -19.23 9.58 -12.86
N PHE A 234 -19.77 8.74 -11.97
CA PHE A 234 -18.96 7.90 -11.08
C PHE A 234 -18.12 6.91 -11.89
N GLU A 235 -18.73 6.18 -12.83
CA GLU A 235 -18.01 5.20 -13.63
C GLU A 235 -16.92 5.82 -14.48
N ARG A 236 -17.13 7.04 -15.02
CA ARG A 236 -16.08 7.80 -15.69
C ARG A 236 -14.90 8.07 -14.75
N LEU A 237 -15.15 8.62 -13.57
CA LEU A 237 -14.09 8.94 -12.60
C LEU A 237 -13.36 7.70 -12.10
N PHE A 238 -14.06 6.57 -11.91
CA PHE A 238 -13.42 5.30 -11.54
C PHE A 238 -12.57 4.74 -12.67
N PHE A 239 -13.09 4.77 -13.90
CA PHE A 239 -12.33 4.37 -15.06
C PHE A 239 -11.06 5.21 -15.18
N ASP A 240 -11.17 6.53 -15.07
CA ASP A 240 -10.03 7.43 -15.13
C ASP A 240 -9.03 7.15 -13.99
N LEU A 241 -9.51 6.89 -12.77
CA LEU A 241 -8.66 6.57 -11.62
C LEU A 241 -7.81 5.31 -11.82
N TYR A 242 -8.37 4.25 -12.38
CA TYR A 242 -7.72 2.93 -12.43
C TYR A 242 -7.17 2.54 -13.82
N ARG A 243 -7.62 3.19 -14.90
CA ARG A 243 -7.28 2.82 -16.28
C ARG A 243 -6.57 3.88 -17.09
N SER A 244 -6.36 5.06 -16.51
CA SER A 244 -5.70 6.15 -17.20
C SER A 244 -4.68 6.86 -16.32
N ASP A 245 -3.88 7.71 -16.96
CA ASP A 245 -2.92 8.61 -16.32
C ASP A 245 -3.51 10.03 -16.16
N HIS A 246 -4.84 10.16 -16.06
CA HIS A 246 -5.50 11.44 -15.79
C HIS A 246 -5.09 12.01 -14.42
N ASP A 247 -5.29 13.32 -14.26
CA ASP A 247 -4.94 14.06 -13.05
C ASP A 247 -5.69 13.51 -11.83
N GLU A 248 -4.93 12.88 -10.94
CA GLU A 248 -5.38 12.31 -9.67
C GLU A 248 -6.11 13.33 -8.78
N GLY A 249 -5.67 14.58 -8.77
CA GLY A 249 -6.31 15.65 -8.01
C GLY A 249 -7.67 16.03 -8.58
N ALA A 250 -7.76 16.18 -9.91
CA ALA A 250 -9.04 16.44 -10.57
C ALA A 250 -10.04 15.29 -10.34
N ILE A 251 -9.57 14.04 -10.39
CA ILE A 251 -10.39 12.87 -10.10
C ILE A 251 -10.86 12.87 -8.64
N PHE A 252 -9.96 13.15 -7.69
CA PHE A 252 -10.28 13.21 -6.27
C PHE A 252 -11.37 14.25 -5.99
N GLU A 253 -11.22 15.46 -6.52
CA GLU A 253 -12.18 16.55 -6.37
C GLU A 253 -13.53 16.21 -7.02
N GLY A 254 -13.52 15.59 -8.21
CA GLY A 254 -14.75 15.10 -8.86
C GLY A 254 -15.49 14.04 -8.03
N LEU A 255 -14.75 13.08 -7.45
CA LEU A 255 -15.32 12.08 -6.55
C LEU A 255 -15.82 12.69 -5.25
N ARG A 256 -15.11 13.69 -4.71
CA ARG A 256 -15.53 14.43 -3.51
C ARG A 256 -16.88 15.08 -3.72
N ASP A 257 -17.04 15.79 -4.84
CA ASP A 257 -18.24 16.56 -5.14
C ASP A 257 -19.46 15.65 -5.38
N LEU A 258 -19.25 14.43 -5.89
CA LEU A 258 -20.30 13.43 -6.08
C LEU A 258 -20.68 12.65 -4.81
N SER A 259 -19.79 12.59 -3.82
CA SER A 259 -19.95 11.72 -2.65
C SER A 259 -20.10 12.48 -1.33
N ASP A 260 -20.39 13.78 -1.38
CA ASP A 260 -20.47 14.68 -0.22
C ASP A 260 -19.17 14.72 0.62
N GLY A 261 -18.02 14.55 -0.04
CA GLY A 261 -16.71 14.60 0.61
C GLY A 261 -16.51 13.56 1.70
N LYS A 262 -16.95 12.32 1.47
CA LYS A 262 -16.73 11.19 2.36
C LYS A 262 -15.26 10.76 2.34
N TYR A 263 -14.44 11.44 3.14
CA TYR A 263 -12.98 11.28 3.14
C TYR A 263 -12.49 9.82 3.27
N PRO A 264 -13.04 8.97 4.16
CA PRO A 264 -12.61 7.57 4.24
C PRO A 264 -12.86 6.78 2.94
N LEU A 265 -13.98 7.04 2.25
CA LEU A 265 -14.27 6.43 0.94
C LEU A 265 -13.21 6.82 -0.08
N LEU A 266 -12.95 8.13 -0.22
CA LEU A 266 -12.02 8.66 -1.20
C LEU A 266 -10.60 8.12 -0.98
N ALA A 267 -10.12 8.19 0.27
CA ALA A 267 -8.81 7.67 0.63
C ALA A 267 -8.68 6.16 0.40
N TYR A 268 -9.75 5.39 0.64
CA TYR A 268 -9.75 3.96 0.37
C TYR A 268 -9.62 3.64 -1.13
N LEU A 269 -10.32 4.36 -2.00
CA LEU A 269 -10.21 4.18 -3.46
C LEU A 269 -8.78 4.46 -3.95
N PHE A 270 -8.14 5.52 -3.45
CA PHE A 270 -6.74 5.81 -3.78
C PHE A 270 -5.76 4.80 -3.18
N PHE A 271 -6.02 4.28 -1.98
CA PHE A 271 -5.28 3.17 -1.39
C PHE A 271 -5.34 1.90 -2.25
N LEU A 272 -6.48 1.60 -2.87
CA LEU A 272 -6.58 0.51 -3.84
C LEU A 272 -5.68 0.78 -5.06
N LYS A 273 -5.67 2.01 -5.60
CA LYS A 273 -4.81 2.39 -6.73
C LYS A 273 -3.33 2.15 -6.44
N ASP A 274 -2.80 2.72 -5.36
CA ASP A 274 -1.38 2.57 -5.02
C ASP A 274 -1.11 2.69 -3.50
N MET A 275 -0.95 1.55 -2.85
CA MET A 275 -0.61 1.45 -1.42
C MET A 275 0.82 1.95 -1.10
N GLY A 276 1.68 2.19 -2.10
CA GLY A 276 2.97 2.85 -1.91
C GLY A 276 2.87 4.37 -1.77
N ARG A 277 1.76 4.98 -2.24
CA ARG A 277 1.57 6.44 -2.31
C ARG A 277 0.41 6.95 -1.47
N PHE A 278 -0.64 6.13 -1.33
CA PHE A 278 -1.93 6.56 -0.79
C PHE A 278 -2.38 5.65 0.33
N MET A 279 -2.72 6.24 1.48
CA MET A 279 -3.18 5.54 2.67
C MET A 279 -4.65 5.81 2.96
N PRO A 280 -5.37 4.86 3.56
CA PRO A 280 -6.72 5.10 4.07
C PRO A 280 -6.67 6.12 5.22
N ILE A 281 -7.81 6.74 5.52
CA ILE A 281 -7.91 7.74 6.59
C ILE A 281 -9.22 7.59 7.37
N GLN A 282 -9.12 7.70 8.69
CA GLN A 282 -10.25 7.94 9.58
C GLN A 282 -10.01 9.23 10.36
N PRO A 283 -10.63 10.35 9.96
CA PRO A 283 -10.19 11.67 10.38
C PRO A 283 -10.09 11.88 11.89
N THR A 284 -11.12 11.46 12.65
CA THR A 284 -11.12 11.59 14.12
C THR A 284 -9.97 10.84 14.79
N GLY A 285 -9.57 9.70 14.24
CA GLY A 285 -8.44 8.92 14.76
C GLY A 285 -7.12 9.60 14.43
N PHE A 286 -6.94 10.02 13.17
CA PHE A 286 -5.69 10.64 12.73
C PHE A 286 -5.45 12.01 13.36
N ASP A 287 -6.48 12.85 13.49
CA ASP A 287 -6.36 14.14 14.16
C ASP A 287 -5.93 13.97 15.64
N ARG A 288 -6.38 12.90 16.32
CA ARG A 288 -5.96 12.60 17.70
C ARG A 288 -4.46 12.30 17.78
N VAL A 289 -3.95 11.41 16.94
CA VAL A 289 -2.53 11.04 16.99
C VAL A 289 -1.63 12.14 16.44
N PHE A 290 -2.09 12.93 15.47
CA PHE A 290 -1.34 14.11 15.02
C PHE A 290 -1.23 15.15 16.12
N SER A 291 -2.30 15.37 16.90
CA SER A 291 -2.22 16.23 18.09
C SER A 291 -1.21 15.70 19.11
N GLU A 292 -1.16 14.39 19.36
CA GLU A 292 -0.20 13.76 20.27
C GLU A 292 1.25 13.89 19.77
N LEU A 293 1.45 13.80 18.46
CA LEU A 293 2.76 13.98 17.81
C LEU A 293 3.16 15.46 17.70
N GLY A 294 2.28 16.41 18.04
CA GLY A 294 2.50 17.84 17.82
C GLY A 294 2.59 18.19 16.33
N ILE A 295 1.81 17.51 15.50
CA ILE A 295 1.70 17.72 14.05
C ILE A 295 0.49 18.61 13.79
N GLU A 296 0.71 19.77 13.19
CA GLU A 296 -0.34 20.72 12.82
C GLU A 296 -1.02 20.33 11.50
N LEU A 297 -1.76 19.22 11.51
CA LEU A 297 -2.62 18.80 10.40
C LEU A 297 -3.99 18.40 10.92
N LYS A 298 -5.04 19.01 10.35
CA LYS A 298 -6.44 18.66 10.62
C LYS A 298 -7.08 18.06 9.37
N THR A 299 -7.64 16.86 9.54
CA THR A 299 -8.25 16.08 8.45
C THR A 299 -9.77 16.02 8.60
N LEU A 300 -10.28 16.15 9.84
CA LEU A 300 -11.72 16.19 10.09
C LEU A 300 -12.35 17.40 9.40
N ARG A 301 -13.35 17.15 8.56
CA ARG A 301 -14.07 18.15 7.74
C ARG A 301 -13.19 18.93 6.75
N ASN A 302 -11.99 18.43 6.45
CA ASN A 302 -11.06 19.05 5.49
C ASN A 302 -10.77 18.08 4.32
N CYS A 303 -11.81 17.48 3.74
CA CYS A 303 -11.66 16.56 2.61
C CYS A 303 -11.31 17.37 1.34
N SER A 304 -10.06 17.35 0.93
CA SER A 304 -9.58 17.88 -0.34
C SER A 304 -8.34 17.11 -0.80
N TRP A 305 -8.02 17.22 -2.08
CA TRP A 305 -6.81 16.62 -2.63
C TRP A 305 -5.56 17.14 -1.92
N GLU A 306 -5.47 18.45 -1.71
CA GLU A 306 -4.34 19.10 -1.02
C GLU A 306 -4.16 18.58 0.42
N ASN A 307 -5.26 18.46 1.17
CA ASN A 307 -5.21 17.92 2.53
C ASN A 307 -4.80 16.45 2.52
N TYR A 308 -5.24 15.68 1.53
CA TYR A 308 -4.93 14.26 1.41
C TYR A 308 -3.47 14.01 1.01
N GLN A 309 -2.92 14.83 0.13
CA GLN A 309 -1.49 14.83 -0.18
C GLN A 309 -0.66 15.18 1.06
N THR A 310 -1.08 16.19 1.82
CA THR A 310 -0.41 16.58 3.07
C THR A 310 -0.44 15.44 4.09
N PHE A 311 -1.57 14.77 4.25
CA PHE A 311 -1.72 13.57 5.08
C PHE A 311 -0.72 12.47 4.70
N ASN A 312 -0.67 12.08 3.41
CA ASN A 312 0.26 11.04 2.95
C ASN A 312 1.73 11.47 3.10
N ALA A 313 2.03 12.75 2.88
CA ALA A 313 3.37 13.31 3.08
C ALA A 313 3.80 13.23 4.56
N VAL A 314 2.90 13.57 5.50
CA VAL A 314 3.14 13.43 6.94
C VAL A 314 3.49 11.98 7.28
N LEU A 315 2.70 11.01 6.80
CA LEU A 315 2.99 9.58 7.03
C LEU A 315 4.36 9.17 6.46
N ASN A 316 4.74 9.72 5.31
CA ASN A 316 6.05 9.45 4.73
C ASN A 316 7.20 10.04 5.58
N GLU A 317 7.05 11.25 6.13
CA GLU A 317 8.04 11.85 7.04
C GLU A 317 8.18 11.04 8.34
N LEU A 318 7.10 10.43 8.85
CA LEU A 318 7.13 9.61 10.06
C LEU A 318 8.01 8.36 9.92
N ARG A 319 8.20 7.83 8.71
CA ARG A 319 9.01 6.62 8.46
C ARG A 319 10.42 6.77 9.03
N GLY A 320 11.08 7.90 8.77
CA GLY A 320 12.43 8.16 9.27
C GLY A 320 12.49 8.40 10.79
N GLY A 321 11.39 8.82 11.41
CA GLY A 321 11.26 8.84 12.87
C GLY A 321 11.21 7.43 13.44
N ILE A 322 10.34 6.58 12.88
CA ILE A 322 10.14 5.19 13.28
C ILE A 322 11.44 4.38 13.11
N GLU A 323 12.11 4.50 11.97
CA GLU A 323 13.39 3.81 11.69
C GLU A 323 14.45 4.16 12.73
N ARG A 324 14.60 5.45 13.09
CA ARG A 324 15.57 5.88 14.10
C ARG A 324 15.28 5.34 15.49
N GLN A 325 14.01 5.25 15.88
CA GLN A 325 13.62 4.77 17.21
C GLN A 325 13.63 3.23 17.33
N THR A 326 13.35 2.53 16.23
CA THR A 326 13.22 1.07 16.22
C THR A 326 14.48 0.35 15.73
N GLY A 327 15.34 1.02 14.96
CA GLY A 327 16.43 0.39 14.22
C GLY A 327 15.96 -0.47 13.03
N LEU A 328 14.66 -0.46 12.71
CA LEU A 328 14.12 -1.17 11.55
C LEU A 328 14.60 -0.51 10.27
N LYS A 329 14.75 -1.33 9.22
CA LYS A 329 15.01 -0.88 7.86
C LYS A 329 13.75 -1.05 7.03
N ASP A 330 13.62 -0.22 6.00
CA ASP A 330 12.55 -0.31 4.99
C ASP A 330 11.13 -0.19 5.58
N VAL A 331 10.94 0.71 6.57
CA VAL A 331 9.59 0.99 7.11
C VAL A 331 8.72 1.47 5.96
N ARG A 332 7.62 0.80 5.65
CA ARG A 332 6.75 1.15 4.51
C ARG A 332 5.76 2.24 4.90
N LEU A 333 5.13 2.88 3.92
CA LEU A 333 4.09 3.88 4.16
C LEU A 333 2.92 3.31 4.99
N ILE A 334 2.51 2.07 4.70
CA ILE A 334 1.47 1.37 5.47
C ILE A 334 1.88 1.05 6.91
N ASP A 335 3.18 0.90 7.18
CA ASP A 335 3.68 0.68 8.53
C ASP A 335 3.55 1.97 9.34
N ALA A 336 3.92 3.12 8.76
CA ALA A 336 3.70 4.44 9.38
C ALA A 336 2.21 4.73 9.63
N HIS A 337 1.33 4.40 8.67
CA HIS A 337 -0.12 4.46 8.89
C HIS A 337 -0.55 3.57 10.08
N SER A 338 -0.08 2.32 10.12
CA SER A 338 -0.47 1.34 11.15
C SER A 338 0.01 1.75 12.55
N PHE A 339 1.20 2.37 12.64
CA PHE A 339 1.68 3.02 13.86
C PHE A 339 0.71 4.11 14.33
N CYS A 340 0.36 5.06 13.46
CA CYS A 340 -0.57 6.14 13.79
C CYS A 340 -1.94 5.63 14.23
N TRP A 341 -2.47 4.63 13.53
CA TRP A 341 -3.77 4.03 13.84
C TRP A 341 -3.78 3.34 15.22
N LEU A 342 -2.78 2.48 15.47
CA LEU A 342 -2.65 1.81 16.76
C LEU A 342 -2.49 2.82 17.88
N PHE A 343 -1.61 3.81 17.71
CA PHE A 343 -1.35 4.82 18.71
C PHE A 343 -2.62 5.64 19.01
N SER A 344 -3.35 6.10 17.99
CA SER A 344 -4.64 6.79 18.18
C SER A 344 -5.65 5.94 18.94
N THR A 345 -5.69 4.64 18.66
CA THR A 345 -6.62 3.71 19.31
C THR A 345 -6.25 3.51 20.78
N LEU A 346 -4.96 3.37 21.08
CA LEU A 346 -4.45 3.27 22.44
C LEU A 346 -4.68 4.54 23.24
N LEU A 347 -4.43 5.73 22.67
CA LEU A 347 -4.74 7.02 23.30
C LEU A 347 -6.23 7.12 23.67
N ARG A 348 -7.13 6.69 22.78
CA ARG A 348 -8.57 6.65 23.06
C ARG A 348 -8.90 5.71 24.20
N GLN A 349 -8.35 4.49 24.18
CA GLN A 349 -8.56 3.51 25.26
C GLN A 349 -8.00 4.03 26.58
N ALA A 350 -6.85 4.72 26.57
CA ALA A 350 -6.25 5.36 27.72
C ALA A 350 -7.18 6.38 28.35
N ALA A 351 -7.67 7.31 27.53
CA ALA A 351 -8.59 8.36 27.95
C ALA A 351 -9.91 7.82 28.52
N ASN A 352 -10.35 6.65 28.05
CA ASN A 352 -11.55 5.99 28.53
C ASN A 352 -11.32 5.06 29.75
N GLY A 353 -10.08 4.87 30.20
CA GLY A 353 -9.74 3.89 31.25
C GLY A 353 -9.85 2.42 30.80
N GLU A 354 -9.84 2.17 29.50
CA GLU A 354 -10.01 0.86 28.85
C GLU A 354 -8.68 0.15 28.52
N LEU A 355 -7.53 0.72 28.92
CA LEU A 355 -6.23 0.08 28.70
C LEU A 355 -6.12 -1.23 29.49
N ALA A 356 -6.59 -1.21 30.74
CA ALA A 356 -6.43 -2.30 31.72
C ALA A 356 -7.61 -3.27 31.82
N SER A 357 -8.66 -3.13 30.99
CA SER A 357 -9.81 -4.04 31.02
C SER A 357 -9.50 -5.40 30.39
N GLY A 358 -8.82 -6.25 31.18
CA GLY A 358 -9.31 -7.60 31.47
C GLY A 358 -9.41 -8.61 30.32
N GLY A 359 -8.66 -8.44 29.24
CA GLY A 359 -8.30 -9.55 28.38
C GLY A 359 -6.83 -9.83 28.58
N LYS A 360 -6.46 -10.98 29.17
CA LYS A 360 -5.26 -11.66 28.66
C LYS A 360 -5.36 -11.54 27.14
N ILE A 361 -4.32 -11.10 26.44
CA ILE A 361 -4.23 -11.43 25.02
C ILE A 361 -4.48 -12.94 24.98
N ASN A 362 -5.65 -13.36 24.49
CA ASN A 362 -6.07 -14.76 24.48
C ASN A 362 -4.89 -15.58 24.02
N GLU A 363 -4.28 -16.36 24.93
CA GLU A 363 -3.20 -17.34 24.73
C GLU A 363 -2.63 -17.37 23.30
N ARG A 364 -2.03 -16.25 22.90
CA ARG A 364 -1.31 -16.06 21.64
C ARG A 364 0.00 -15.40 22.02
N HIS A 365 0.71 -16.03 22.94
CA HIS A 365 2.12 -16.20 22.67
C HIS A 365 2.18 -16.90 21.30
N LEU A 366 2.41 -16.13 20.25
CA LEU A 366 2.78 -16.71 18.97
C LEU A 366 4.23 -17.16 19.09
N GLY A 367 4.44 -18.24 19.86
CA GLY A 367 5.66 -19.00 19.81
C GLY A 367 5.88 -19.47 18.37
N ALA A 368 7.10 -19.96 18.08
CA ALA A 368 7.42 -20.40 16.73
C ALA A 368 6.40 -21.41 16.16
N ARG A 369 5.82 -22.21 17.07
CA ARG A 369 4.77 -23.19 16.79
C ARG A 369 3.49 -22.56 16.25
N GLU A 370 2.97 -21.52 16.90
CA GLU A 370 1.76 -20.81 16.47
C GLU A 370 1.99 -20.05 15.15
N LYS A 371 3.20 -19.50 14.94
CA LYS A 371 3.56 -18.83 13.67
C LYS A 371 3.50 -19.82 12.51
N SER A 372 3.94 -21.06 12.75
CA SER A 372 3.87 -22.15 11.77
C SER A 372 2.44 -22.56 11.47
N ILE A 373 1.57 -22.62 12.49
CA ILE A 373 0.14 -22.93 12.30
C ILE A 373 -0.52 -21.88 11.38
N ALA A 374 -0.21 -20.59 11.58
CA ALA A 374 -0.73 -19.52 10.72
C ALA A 374 -0.25 -19.64 9.26
N ASP A 375 1.04 -19.90 9.04
CA ASP A 375 1.61 -20.11 7.70
C ASP A 375 1.03 -21.34 6.99
N ILE A 376 0.82 -22.45 7.72
CA ILE A 376 0.17 -23.65 7.20
C ILE A 376 -1.26 -23.33 6.74
N LYS A 377 -2.05 -22.65 7.57
CA LYS A 377 -3.42 -22.24 7.23
C LYS A 377 -3.47 -21.35 5.98
N TYR A 378 -2.53 -20.41 5.86
CA TYR A 378 -2.42 -19.55 4.69
C TYR A 378 -2.12 -20.35 3.41
N SER A 379 -1.18 -21.30 3.46
CA SER A 379 -0.80 -22.14 2.31
C SER A 379 -1.95 -23.03 1.81
N VAL A 380 -2.73 -23.62 2.73
CA VAL A 380 -3.90 -24.44 2.41
C VAL A 380 -4.98 -23.60 1.73
N ASN A 381 -5.34 -22.46 2.31
CA ASN A 381 -6.37 -21.57 1.76
C ASN A 381 -5.98 -21.03 0.38
N LYS A 382 -4.71 -20.66 0.17
CA LYS A 382 -4.18 -20.25 -1.15
C LYS A 382 -4.30 -21.37 -2.18
N THR A 383 -4.04 -22.63 -1.78
CA THR A 383 -4.10 -23.79 -2.68
C THR A 383 -5.52 -24.16 -3.09
N VAL A 384 -6.47 -24.09 -2.16
CA VAL A 384 -7.90 -24.32 -2.42
C VAL A 384 -8.45 -23.23 -3.35
N PHE A 385 -8.15 -21.96 -3.07
CA PHE A 385 -8.60 -20.82 -3.87
C PHE A 385 -8.10 -20.85 -5.32
N ASN A 386 -6.81 -21.20 -5.53
CA ASN A 386 -6.23 -21.32 -6.87
C ASN A 386 -6.70 -22.56 -7.67
N SER A 387 -7.48 -23.47 -7.05
CA SER A 387 -7.96 -24.70 -7.70
C SER A 387 -9.40 -24.59 -8.22
N ASN A 388 -10.01 -23.39 -8.19
CA ASN A 388 -11.33 -23.13 -8.76
C ASN A 388 -11.25 -22.83 -10.26
N GLY A 389 -11.21 -23.89 -11.07
CA GLY A 389 -11.81 -23.90 -12.43
C GLY A 389 -11.26 -22.95 -13.51
N GLN A 390 -10.09 -22.32 -13.34
CA GLN A 390 -9.52 -21.50 -14.41
C GLN A 390 -8.97 -22.36 -15.56
N VAL A 391 -9.35 -22.00 -16.79
CA VAL A 391 -8.88 -22.64 -18.02
C VAL A 391 -7.46 -22.17 -18.33
N VAL A 392 -6.49 -22.91 -17.81
CA VAL A 392 -5.12 -23.04 -18.35
C VAL A 392 -4.99 -24.53 -18.72
N PRO A 393 -4.41 -24.93 -19.87
CA PRO A 393 -4.31 -26.34 -20.26
C PRO A 393 -3.36 -27.09 -19.33
N ARG A 394 -3.90 -27.48 -18.18
CA ARG A 394 -3.37 -28.35 -17.15
C ARG A 394 -4.62 -28.91 -16.48
N THR A 395 -4.75 -30.23 -16.38
CA THR A 395 -5.80 -30.85 -15.58
C THR A 395 -5.55 -30.48 -14.11
N VAL A 396 -6.16 -29.39 -13.64
CA VAL A 396 -6.13 -28.98 -12.23
C VAL A 396 -7.27 -29.72 -11.53
N LYS A 397 -6.91 -30.63 -10.62
CA LYS A 397 -7.88 -31.39 -9.80
C LYS A 397 -8.64 -30.39 -8.91
N GLU A 398 -9.96 -30.57 -8.79
CA GLU A 398 -10.82 -29.83 -7.86
C GLU A 398 -10.38 -30.10 -6.42
N LYS A 399 -10.21 -29.04 -5.62
CA LYS A 399 -9.78 -29.14 -4.22
C LYS A 399 -10.69 -28.29 -3.36
N GLU A 400 -11.26 -28.88 -2.33
CA GLU A 400 -12.14 -28.21 -1.37
C GLU A 400 -11.51 -28.31 0.03
N LEU A 401 -11.81 -27.34 0.88
CA LEU A 401 -11.58 -27.44 2.32
C LEU A 401 -12.89 -27.88 2.97
N ARG A 402 -12.98 -29.13 3.43
CA ARG A 402 -14.20 -29.71 4.03
C ARG A 402 -14.16 -29.68 5.56
N MET A 403 -13.64 -28.59 6.09
CA MET A 403 -13.58 -28.30 7.53
C MET A 403 -13.58 -26.78 7.73
N SER A 404 -14.20 -26.31 8.80
CA SER A 404 -14.14 -24.90 9.21
C SER A 404 -12.73 -24.49 9.62
N ASP A 405 -12.46 -23.18 9.69
CA ASP A 405 -11.16 -22.66 10.12
C ASP A 405 -10.78 -23.09 11.55
N ALA A 406 -11.78 -23.20 12.44
CA ALA A 406 -11.59 -23.70 13.80
C ALA A 406 -11.30 -25.21 13.82
N GLU A 407 -11.96 -25.99 12.97
CA GLU A 407 -11.69 -27.42 12.81
C GLU A 407 -10.34 -27.67 12.17
N LEU A 408 -9.91 -26.83 11.22
CA LEU A 408 -8.58 -26.88 10.62
C LEU A 408 -7.50 -26.53 11.64
N ASP A 409 -7.67 -25.46 12.41
CA ASP A 409 -6.74 -25.07 13.48
C ASP A 409 -6.61 -26.18 14.53
N LYS A 410 -7.76 -26.69 15.00
CA LYS A 410 -7.83 -27.84 15.91
C LYS A 410 -7.12 -29.06 15.31
N ARG A 411 -7.38 -29.39 14.05
CA ARG A 411 -6.78 -30.55 13.38
C ARG A 411 -5.26 -30.42 13.24
N ILE A 412 -4.75 -29.24 12.88
CA ILE A 412 -3.30 -29.00 12.78
C ILE A 412 -2.65 -29.16 14.16
N ARG A 413 -3.28 -28.64 15.23
CA ARG A 413 -2.79 -28.82 16.60
C ARG A 413 -2.78 -30.27 17.03
N GLU A 414 -3.87 -31.00 16.79
CA GLU A 414 -3.95 -32.44 17.04
C GLU A 414 -2.88 -33.23 16.28
N LEU A 415 -2.63 -32.90 15.00
CA LEU A 415 -1.58 -33.55 14.22
C LEU A 415 -0.18 -33.26 14.78
N LEU A 416 0.10 -32.01 15.18
CA LEU A 416 1.38 -31.67 15.82
C LEU A 416 1.58 -32.45 17.13
N GLU A 417 0.53 -32.58 17.94
CA GLU A 417 0.57 -33.34 19.20
C GLU A 417 0.74 -34.85 18.96
N ILE A 418 -0.12 -35.45 18.12
CA ILE A 418 -0.09 -36.89 17.84
C ILE A 418 1.21 -37.30 17.16
N GLN A 419 1.76 -36.46 16.29
CA GLN A 419 3.03 -36.72 15.61
C GLN A 419 4.26 -36.33 16.43
N GLY A 420 4.08 -35.71 17.62
CA GLY A 420 5.17 -35.28 18.48
C GLY A 420 6.09 -34.25 17.82
N ASP A 421 5.51 -33.27 17.12
CA ASP A 421 6.21 -32.22 16.35
C ASP A 421 7.21 -32.79 15.31
N ARG A 422 6.88 -33.93 14.69
CA ARG A 422 7.70 -34.59 13.66
C ARG A 422 6.95 -34.83 12.35
N CYS A 423 7.70 -34.91 11.26
CA CYS A 423 7.20 -35.26 9.93
C CYS A 423 6.58 -36.66 9.92
N ALA A 424 5.33 -36.77 9.47
CA ALA A 424 4.59 -38.04 9.41
C ALA A 424 5.22 -39.09 8.49
N ILE A 425 5.99 -38.66 7.47
CA ILE A 425 6.61 -39.56 6.48
C ILE A 425 8.03 -39.97 6.90
N THR A 426 8.83 -39.04 7.41
CA THR A 426 10.26 -39.28 7.66
C THR A 426 10.67 -39.33 9.13
N GLY A 427 9.80 -38.91 10.05
CA GLY A 427 10.10 -38.82 11.48
C GLY A 427 11.03 -37.66 11.87
N LEU A 428 11.49 -36.85 10.90
CA LEU A 428 12.36 -35.69 11.16
C LEU A 428 11.65 -34.65 12.05
N PRO A 429 12.35 -34.02 13.00
CA PRO A 429 11.78 -32.95 13.82
C PRO A 429 11.45 -31.75 12.94
N PHE A 430 10.28 -31.14 13.18
CA PHE A 430 9.96 -29.86 12.56
C PHE A 430 10.85 -28.76 13.14
N GLN A 431 11.24 -27.83 12.28
CA GLN A 431 11.74 -26.55 12.72
C GLN A 431 10.63 -25.54 12.51
N PHE A 432 10.27 -24.79 13.54
CA PHE A 432 9.10 -23.93 13.51
C PHE A 432 9.43 -22.52 13.01
N GLN A 433 8.45 -21.82 12.47
CA GLN A 433 8.56 -20.47 11.92
C GLN A 433 9.07 -19.48 12.98
N GLY A 434 10.20 -18.83 12.70
CA GLY A 434 10.90 -17.98 13.67
C GLY A 434 11.85 -18.71 14.63
N ALA A 435 11.93 -20.05 14.55
CA ALA A 435 12.91 -20.89 15.25
C ALA A 435 13.41 -22.02 14.31
N HIS A 436 13.72 -21.67 13.06
CA HIS A 436 14.27 -22.59 12.07
C HIS A 436 15.59 -22.06 11.52
N GLU A 437 16.50 -22.99 11.26
CA GLU A 437 17.75 -22.77 10.54
C GLU A 437 17.59 -23.14 9.06
N ASP A 438 16.67 -24.06 8.73
CA ASP A 438 16.35 -24.47 7.37
C ASP A 438 14.84 -24.38 7.10
N SER A 439 14.47 -23.51 6.16
CA SER A 439 13.08 -23.31 5.73
C SER A 439 12.43 -24.56 5.11
N ASN A 440 13.22 -25.55 4.67
CA ASN A 440 12.73 -26.84 4.20
C ASN A 440 12.17 -27.71 5.32
N MET A 441 12.63 -27.49 6.56
CA MET A 441 12.23 -28.24 7.75
C MET A 441 10.96 -27.68 8.39
N LEU A 442 10.40 -26.58 7.85
CA LEU A 442 9.13 -26.02 8.27
C LEU A 442 7.99 -27.04 8.08
N PRO A 443 7.04 -27.14 9.02
CA PRO A 443 5.88 -28.01 8.86
C PRO A 443 4.97 -27.52 7.72
N SER A 444 4.37 -28.46 7.02
CA SER A 444 3.47 -28.24 5.89
C SER A 444 2.36 -29.29 5.92
N LEU A 445 1.13 -28.88 5.60
CA LEU A 445 -0.02 -29.80 5.52
C LEU A 445 -0.05 -30.49 4.16
N ASP A 446 0.14 -31.81 4.17
CA ASP A 446 0.06 -32.68 3.01
C ASP A 446 -1.28 -33.43 3.01
N ARG A 447 -1.77 -33.75 1.81
CA ARG A 447 -2.94 -34.62 1.62
C ARG A 447 -2.44 -36.04 1.42
N ILE A 448 -2.90 -36.98 2.25
CA ILE A 448 -2.51 -38.40 2.17
C ILE A 448 -2.85 -38.92 0.77
N ASP A 449 -4.13 -38.86 0.39
CA ASP A 449 -4.56 -38.99 -1.00
C ASP A 449 -4.56 -37.62 -1.69
N SER A 450 -3.65 -37.45 -2.67
CA SER A 450 -3.50 -36.23 -3.45
C SER A 450 -4.68 -35.95 -4.41
N ASN A 451 -5.54 -36.96 -4.66
CA ASN A 451 -6.79 -36.82 -5.42
C ASN A 451 -7.96 -36.38 -4.53
N GLY A 452 -7.87 -36.57 -3.21
CA GLY A 452 -8.89 -36.17 -2.26
C GLY A 452 -8.83 -34.68 -1.86
N HIS A 453 -9.80 -34.27 -1.06
CA HIS A 453 -9.94 -32.90 -0.53
C HIS A 453 -9.17 -32.72 0.78
N TYR A 454 -9.10 -31.49 1.28
CA TYR A 454 -8.59 -31.22 2.63
C TYR A 454 -9.70 -31.52 3.65
N GLU A 455 -9.68 -32.73 4.19
CA GLU A 455 -10.61 -33.24 5.21
C GLU A 455 -9.83 -33.95 6.32
N ALA A 456 -10.42 -34.08 7.52
CA ALA A 456 -9.69 -34.50 8.72
C ALA A 456 -9.01 -35.87 8.57
N SER A 457 -9.65 -36.80 7.84
CA SER A 457 -9.17 -38.14 7.50
C SER A 457 -8.04 -38.17 6.48
N ASN A 458 -7.89 -37.11 5.67
CA ASN A 458 -7.01 -37.11 4.50
C ASN A 458 -5.82 -36.15 4.61
N VAL A 459 -5.52 -35.63 5.80
CA VAL A 459 -4.43 -34.67 6.00
C VAL A 459 -3.42 -35.16 7.05
N GLN A 460 -2.16 -34.83 6.80
CA GLN A 460 -1.02 -35.12 7.67
C GLN A 460 -0.02 -33.95 7.64
N LEU A 461 0.82 -33.82 8.68
CA LEU A 461 1.89 -32.82 8.68
C LEU A 461 3.22 -33.45 8.27
N VAL A 462 3.91 -32.84 7.31
CA VAL A 462 5.22 -33.26 6.81
C VAL A 462 6.16 -32.06 6.70
N CYS A 463 7.47 -32.28 6.59
CA CYS A 463 8.40 -31.19 6.30
C CYS A 463 8.10 -30.60 4.93
N ARG A 464 8.31 -29.29 4.76
CA ARG A 464 8.03 -28.56 3.51
C ARG A 464 8.68 -29.21 2.30
N PHE A 465 9.94 -29.65 2.42
CA PHE A 465 10.62 -30.35 1.31
C PHE A 465 9.98 -31.71 0.99
N ILE A 466 9.47 -32.43 2.00
CA ILE A 466 8.78 -33.71 1.81
C ILE A 466 7.46 -33.52 1.07
N ASN A 467 6.68 -32.50 1.44
CA ASN A 467 5.46 -32.15 0.69
C ASN A 467 5.81 -31.81 -0.78
N PHE A 468 6.89 -31.05 -0.97
CA PHE A 468 7.40 -30.71 -2.30
C PHE A 468 7.91 -31.92 -3.09
N TRP A 469 8.48 -32.96 -2.47
CA TRP A 469 8.93 -34.17 -3.16
C TRP A 469 7.79 -35.13 -3.46
N LYS A 470 6.86 -35.30 -2.52
CA LYS A 470 5.71 -36.18 -2.69
C LYS A 470 4.81 -35.72 -3.83
N GLN A 471 4.55 -34.40 -3.96
CA GLN A 471 3.68 -33.84 -4.99
C GLN A 471 2.32 -34.56 -5.08
N ALA A 472 2.10 -35.31 -6.17
CA ALA A 472 0.90 -36.08 -6.45
C ALA A 472 1.12 -37.60 -6.39
N SER A 473 2.30 -38.03 -5.94
CA SER A 473 2.65 -39.44 -5.78
C SER A 473 1.77 -40.09 -4.71
N ASP A 474 1.54 -41.39 -4.86
CA ASP A 474 0.86 -42.21 -3.86
C ASP A 474 1.65 -42.21 -2.53
N ASP A 475 0.96 -42.04 -1.40
CA ASP A 475 1.59 -41.90 -0.10
C ASP A 475 2.29 -43.17 0.37
N ALA A 476 1.69 -44.35 0.14
CA ALA A 476 2.24 -45.63 0.56
C ALA A 476 3.52 -45.95 -0.23
N GLU A 477 3.49 -45.75 -1.55
CA GLU A 477 4.66 -45.93 -2.40
C GLU A 477 5.77 -44.93 -2.08
N PHE A 478 5.42 -43.66 -1.85
CA PHE A 478 6.42 -42.65 -1.48
C PHE A 478 7.09 -42.97 -0.14
N ARG A 479 6.32 -43.42 0.87
CA ARG A 479 6.88 -43.92 2.15
C ARG A 479 7.82 -45.10 1.95
N ARG A 480 7.46 -46.06 1.10
CA ARG A 480 8.33 -47.21 0.75
C ARG A 480 9.66 -46.73 0.16
N LEU A 481 9.62 -45.79 -0.79
CA LEU A 481 10.82 -45.21 -1.40
C LEU A 481 11.67 -44.43 -0.38
N MET A 482 11.04 -43.66 0.51
CA MET A 482 11.76 -42.93 1.57
C MET A 482 12.47 -43.87 2.55
N HIS A 483 11.86 -45.01 2.90
CA HIS A 483 12.53 -46.03 3.72
C HIS A 483 13.75 -46.64 3.02
N LEU A 484 13.70 -46.84 1.69
CA LEU A 484 14.87 -47.29 0.94
C LEU A 484 16.00 -46.25 0.98
N VAL A 485 15.66 -44.97 0.79
CA VAL A 485 16.64 -43.87 0.85
C VAL A 485 17.27 -43.74 2.24
N GLN A 486 16.47 -43.87 3.30
CA GLN A 486 16.93 -43.79 4.69
C GLN A 486 17.68 -45.04 5.16
N GLY A 487 17.46 -46.20 4.54
CA GLY A 487 18.15 -47.46 4.84
C GLY A 487 19.47 -47.67 4.09
N VAL A 488 19.85 -46.74 3.21
CA VAL A 488 21.14 -46.75 2.47
C VAL A 488 22.20 -45.88 3.17
N GLY A 489 21.89 -45.34 4.36
CA GLY A 489 22.77 -44.51 5.19
C GLY A 489 23.53 -45.27 6.26
#